data_AF-A0A2E9YJL2-F1
#
_entry.id   AF-A0A2E9YJL2-F1
#
_cell.length_a   1.000
_cell.length_b   1.000
_cell.length_c   1.000
_cell.angle_alpha   90.00
_cell.angle_beta   90.00
_cell.angle_gamma   90.00
#
_symmetry.space_group_name_H-M   'P 1'
#
loop_
_entity.id
_entity.type
_entity.pdbx_description
1 polymer ?
#
loop_
_entity_poly.entity_id
_entity_poly.type
_entity_poly.pdbx_seq_one_letter_code
_entity_poly.pdbx_strand_id
1 'polypeptide(L)'
;MFTKFHTILVLSIISISLMGCGSELAKVLGTDKMPPDEFTILTKPPLIIPPEYNLRPPAEGEIRPEPQQSSRDLQAILFGNSSASNQFSTSELNAMTGSGVGESIPNIREVLDSEMRDVEDVDESVKAQILNSGSKPLN
;
A
#
# COMPACT_ATOMS: atom_id res chain seq x y z
N MET A 1 -6.72 52.78 -45.59
CA MET A 1 -7.54 52.67 -44.35
C MET A 1 -8.23 51.31 -44.24
N PHE A 2 -8.80 50.76 -45.33
CA PHE A 2 -9.52 49.48 -45.33
C PHE A 2 -8.73 48.24 -44.87
N THR A 3 -7.43 48.14 -45.14
CA THR A 3 -6.60 47.00 -44.68
C THR A 3 -6.46 46.95 -43.16
N LYS A 4 -6.33 48.10 -42.51
CA LYS A 4 -6.27 48.23 -41.05
C LYS A 4 -7.61 47.88 -40.40
N PHE A 5 -8.72 48.23 -41.05
CA PHE A 5 -10.06 47.84 -40.59
C PHE A 5 -10.27 46.33 -40.70
N HIS A 6 -9.79 45.71 -41.78
CA HIS A 6 -9.86 44.26 -41.97
C HIS A 6 -9.02 43.49 -40.93
N THR A 7 -7.82 43.98 -40.59
CA THR A 7 -6.99 43.36 -39.53
C THR A 7 -7.64 43.47 -38.15
N ILE A 8 -8.30 44.59 -37.84
CA ILE A 8 -9.02 44.76 -36.56
C ILE A 8 -10.23 43.82 -36.50
N LEU A 9 -10.94 43.65 -37.63
CA LEU A 9 -12.09 42.75 -37.73
C LEU A 9 -11.68 41.28 -37.55
N VAL A 10 -10.60 40.83 -38.19
CA VAL A 10 -10.08 39.47 -38.03
C VAL A 10 -9.61 39.21 -36.60
N LEU A 11 -8.91 40.17 -35.98
CA LEU A 11 -8.46 40.07 -34.59
C LEU A 11 -9.64 39.95 -33.60
N SER A 12 -10.70 40.72 -33.83
CA SER A 12 -11.91 40.68 -33.00
C SER A 12 -12.60 39.31 -33.05
N ILE A 13 -12.73 38.72 -34.24
CA ILE A 13 -13.35 37.40 -34.42
C ILE A 13 -12.56 36.29 -33.70
N ILE A 14 -11.23 36.37 -33.75
CA ILE A 14 -10.35 35.43 -33.04
C ILE A 14 -10.50 35.55 -31.52
N SER A 15 -10.58 36.77 -30.98
CA SER A 15 -10.78 36.97 -29.54
C SER A 15 -12.11 36.42 -29.04
N ILE A 16 -13.19 36.55 -29.83
CA ILE A 16 -14.52 36.03 -29.48
C ILE A 16 -14.53 34.49 -29.52
N SER A 17 -13.82 33.90 -30.47
CA SER A 17 -13.71 32.44 -30.60
C SER A 17 -13.00 31.79 -29.39
N LEU A 18 -12.03 32.49 -28.80
CA LEU A 18 -11.32 32.00 -27.60
C LEU A 18 -12.18 31.97 -26.34
N MET A 19 -13.18 32.85 -26.21
CA MET A 19 -14.07 32.90 -25.03
C MET A 19 -14.99 31.67 -24.91
N GLY A 20 -15.24 30.94 -26.02
CA GLY A 20 -16.11 29.76 -26.04
C GLY A 20 -15.43 28.43 -25.67
N CYS A 21 -14.10 28.36 -25.68
CA CYS A 21 -13.35 27.10 -25.49
C CYS A 21 -13.02 26.77 -24.02
N GLY A 22 -13.27 27.70 -23.09
CA GLY A 22 -12.81 27.56 -21.70
C GLY A 22 -13.63 26.60 -20.82
N SER A 23 -14.93 26.47 -21.05
CA SER A 23 -15.83 25.72 -20.16
C SER A 23 -15.65 24.20 -20.27
N GLU A 24 -15.46 23.68 -21.47
CA GLU A 24 -15.23 22.26 -21.70
C GLU A 24 -13.80 21.85 -21.35
N LEU A 25 -12.83 22.75 -21.55
CA LEU A 25 -11.43 22.55 -21.14
C LEU A 25 -11.29 22.43 -19.62
N ALA A 26 -12.05 23.20 -18.83
CA ALA A 26 -12.08 23.07 -17.36
C ALA A 26 -12.59 21.69 -16.90
N LYS A 27 -13.53 21.11 -17.66
CA LYS A 27 -14.10 19.78 -17.42
C LYS A 27 -13.09 18.66 -17.71
N VAL A 28 -12.31 18.79 -18.78
CA VAL A 28 -11.25 17.84 -19.15
C VAL A 28 -10.02 17.97 -18.25
N LEU A 29 -9.65 19.19 -17.86
CA LEU A 29 -8.53 19.46 -16.93
C LEU A 29 -8.88 19.15 -15.46
N GLY A 30 -10.10 18.71 -15.16
CA GLY A 30 -10.52 18.35 -13.80
C GLY A 30 -10.59 19.53 -12.83
N THR A 31 -10.61 20.76 -13.33
CA THR A 31 -10.82 21.97 -12.52
C THR A 31 -12.30 22.19 -12.21
N ASP A 32 -13.20 21.59 -13.00
CA ASP A 32 -14.62 21.45 -12.71
C ASP A 32 -14.83 20.38 -11.62
N LYS A 33 -14.93 20.82 -10.36
CA LYS A 33 -15.24 19.94 -9.22
C LYS A 33 -16.72 19.59 -9.25
N MET A 34 -17.06 18.43 -9.82
CA MET A 34 -18.36 17.80 -9.59
C MET A 34 -18.26 16.96 -8.31
N PRO A 35 -18.84 17.40 -7.18
CA PRO A 35 -18.81 16.59 -5.96
C PRO A 35 -19.56 15.27 -6.21
N PRO A 36 -19.03 14.12 -5.75
CA PRO A 36 -19.75 12.86 -5.84
C PRO A 36 -21.05 12.96 -5.04
N ASP A 37 -22.10 12.31 -5.53
CA ASP A 37 -23.39 12.29 -4.83
C ASP A 37 -23.28 11.47 -3.53
N GLU A 38 -23.14 12.18 -2.40
CA GLU A 38 -23.02 11.60 -1.06
C GLU A 38 -24.30 10.86 -0.61
N PHE A 39 -25.40 10.99 -1.35
CA PHE A 39 -26.66 10.30 -1.06
C PHE A 39 -26.92 9.10 -1.98
N THR A 40 -25.99 8.75 -2.87
CA THR A 40 -26.09 7.51 -3.64
C THR A 40 -25.90 6.31 -2.71
N ILE A 41 -27.01 5.62 -2.41
CA ILE A 41 -26.99 4.39 -1.61
C ILE A 41 -26.61 3.23 -2.53
N LEU A 42 -25.40 2.69 -2.36
CA LEU A 42 -25.01 1.43 -2.99
C LEU A 42 -25.63 0.26 -2.22
N THR A 43 -26.35 -0.62 -2.94
CA THR A 43 -26.91 -1.83 -2.33
C THR A 43 -25.81 -2.83 -2.02
N LYS A 44 -25.80 -3.38 -0.81
CA LYS A 44 -24.85 -4.42 -0.43
C LYS A 44 -25.25 -5.72 -1.15
N PRO A 45 -24.30 -6.51 -1.68
CA PRO A 45 -24.62 -7.85 -2.16
C PRO A 45 -25.27 -8.67 -1.04
N PRO A 46 -26.22 -9.56 -1.37
CA PRO A 46 -26.86 -10.41 -0.37
C PRO A 46 -25.79 -11.21 0.38
N LEU A 47 -25.92 -11.29 1.71
CA LEU A 47 -25.02 -12.10 2.52
C LEU A 47 -25.27 -13.57 2.19
N ILE A 48 -24.27 -14.24 1.61
CA ILE A 48 -24.27 -15.69 1.43
C ILE A 48 -23.58 -16.30 2.64
N ILE A 49 -24.24 -17.27 3.26
CA ILE A 49 -23.63 -18.07 4.32
C ILE A 49 -22.73 -19.09 3.62
N PRO A 50 -21.42 -19.11 3.92
CA PRO A 50 -20.53 -20.10 3.34
C PRO A 50 -21.01 -21.53 3.68
N PRO A 51 -20.89 -22.50 2.75
CA PRO A 51 -21.34 -23.87 2.97
C PRO A 51 -20.68 -24.54 4.19
N GLU A 52 -19.52 -24.04 4.61
CA GLU A 52 -18.73 -24.52 5.74
C GLU A 52 -18.99 -23.78 7.06
N TYR A 53 -20.08 -23.01 7.21
CA TYR A 53 -20.39 -22.32 8.47
C TYR A 53 -20.74 -23.28 9.63
N ASN A 54 -21.17 -24.51 9.30
CA ASN A 54 -21.51 -25.53 10.29
C ASN A 54 -20.31 -26.35 10.78
N LEU A 55 -19.08 -25.99 10.40
CA LEU A 55 -17.90 -26.65 10.95
C LEU A 55 -17.77 -26.27 12.43
N ARG A 56 -17.97 -27.27 13.30
CA ARG A 56 -17.61 -27.14 14.71
C ARG A 56 -16.10 -26.84 14.78
N PRO A 57 -15.67 -25.88 15.60
CA PRO A 57 -14.24 -25.74 15.91
C PRO A 57 -13.68 -27.12 16.30
N PRO A 58 -12.49 -27.49 15.80
CA PRO A 58 -11.87 -28.77 16.15
C PRO A 58 -11.79 -28.88 17.68
N ALA A 59 -12.04 -30.08 18.20
CA ALA A 59 -12.02 -30.33 19.63
C ALA A 59 -10.66 -29.92 20.23
N GLU A 60 -10.67 -29.45 21.48
CA GLU A 60 -9.45 -29.13 22.21
C GLU A 60 -8.55 -30.39 22.26
N GLY A 61 -7.41 -30.35 21.57
CA GLY A 61 -6.46 -31.47 21.48
C GLY A 61 -6.44 -32.23 20.14
N GLU A 62 -7.35 -31.93 19.20
CA GLU A 62 -7.22 -32.42 17.82
C GLU A 62 -6.01 -31.73 17.15
N ILE A 63 -5.32 -32.43 16.24
CA ILE A 63 -4.20 -31.88 15.48
C ILE A 63 -4.72 -30.66 14.71
N ARG A 64 -4.45 -29.48 15.24
CA ARG A 64 -4.64 -28.23 14.52
C ARG A 64 -3.64 -28.27 13.37
N PRO A 65 -4.03 -27.91 12.14
CA PRO A 65 -3.04 -27.56 11.14
C PRO A 65 -2.11 -26.54 11.80
N GLU A 66 -0.82 -26.87 11.90
CA GLU A 66 0.18 -25.93 12.39
C GLU A 66 -0.09 -24.59 11.69
N PRO A 67 -0.06 -23.44 12.41
CA PRO A 67 -0.24 -22.15 11.77
C PRO A 67 0.85 -21.99 10.72
N GLN A 68 0.53 -22.37 9.48
CA GLN A 68 1.36 -22.15 8.32
C GLN A 68 1.60 -20.65 8.33
N GLN A 69 2.84 -20.25 8.57
CA GLN A 69 3.21 -18.85 8.48
C GLN A 69 3.10 -18.53 7.00
N SER A 70 1.91 -18.08 6.58
CA SER A 70 1.57 -17.80 5.19
C SER A 70 2.60 -16.88 4.55
N SER A 71 3.20 -15.97 5.34
CA SER A 71 4.33 -15.15 4.94
C SER A 71 5.56 -15.95 4.50
N ARG A 72 5.95 -17.03 5.20
CA ARG A 72 7.10 -17.88 4.83
C ARG A 72 6.82 -18.69 3.58
N ASP A 73 5.62 -19.27 3.47
CA ASP A 73 5.22 -20.03 2.28
C ASP A 73 5.09 -19.13 1.04
N LEU A 74 4.48 -17.94 1.20
CA LEU A 74 4.41 -16.93 0.15
C LEU A 74 5.81 -16.43 -0.23
N GLN A 75 6.71 -16.23 0.72
CA GLN A 75 8.08 -15.81 0.45
C GLN A 75 8.84 -16.88 -0.35
N ALA A 76 8.68 -18.16 0.00
CA ALA A 76 9.25 -19.27 -0.75
C ALA A 76 8.69 -19.36 -2.19
N ILE A 77 7.42 -19.03 -2.40
CA ILE A 77 6.78 -19.02 -3.72
C ILE A 77 7.21 -17.78 -4.54
N LEU A 78 7.21 -16.59 -3.94
CA LEU A 78 7.56 -15.32 -4.59
C LEU A 78 9.03 -15.24 -4.99
N PHE A 79 9.92 -15.70 -4.11
CA PHE A 79 11.36 -15.71 -4.33
C PHE A 79 11.87 -17.08 -4.79
N GLY A 80 10.97 -18.00 -5.14
CA GLY A 80 11.18 -19.34 -5.69
C GLY A 80 12.65 -19.74 -5.83
N ASN A 81 13.15 -20.54 -4.89
CA ASN A 81 14.53 -21.09 -4.88
C ASN A 81 15.55 -20.18 -5.57
N SER A 82 15.71 -18.96 -5.06
CA SER A 82 16.58 -17.88 -5.57
C SER A 82 18.08 -18.24 -5.62
N SER A 83 18.45 -19.46 -5.28
CA SER A 83 19.78 -20.04 -5.55
C SER A 83 20.14 -20.07 -7.05
N ALA A 84 19.18 -19.88 -7.96
CA ALA A 84 19.41 -19.99 -9.40
C ALA A 84 20.03 -18.75 -10.09
N SER A 85 20.25 -17.62 -9.40
CA SER A 85 20.85 -16.42 -10.01
C SER A 85 22.26 -16.06 -9.51
N ASN A 86 22.94 -16.96 -8.80
CA ASN A 86 24.29 -16.74 -8.26
C ASN A 86 25.42 -16.86 -9.32
N GLN A 87 25.23 -16.28 -10.50
CA GLN A 87 26.33 -16.08 -11.46
C GLN A 87 26.88 -14.66 -11.29
N PHE A 88 27.52 -14.40 -10.15
CA PHE A 88 28.22 -13.14 -9.91
C PHE A 88 29.48 -13.05 -10.78
N SER A 89 29.74 -11.88 -11.35
CA SER A 89 30.99 -11.60 -12.05
C SER A 89 32.17 -11.59 -11.06
N THR A 90 33.38 -11.85 -11.55
CA THR A 90 34.61 -11.78 -10.74
C THR A 90 34.80 -10.42 -10.06
N SER A 91 34.36 -9.33 -10.72
CA SER A 91 34.38 -7.98 -10.15
C SER A 91 33.39 -7.80 -9.00
N GLU A 92 32.23 -8.46 -9.05
CA GLU A 92 31.20 -8.39 -8.01
C GLU A 92 31.63 -9.17 -6.76
N LEU A 93 32.23 -10.35 -6.97
CA LEU A 93 32.76 -11.16 -5.87
C LEU A 93 33.91 -10.44 -5.13
N ASN A 94 34.76 -9.72 -5.85
CA ASN A 94 35.81 -8.91 -5.23
C ASN A 94 35.26 -7.72 -4.43
N ALA A 95 34.15 -7.11 -4.87
CA ALA A 95 33.49 -6.05 -4.11
C ALA A 95 32.82 -6.59 -2.83
N MET A 96 32.18 -7.76 -2.91
CA MET A 96 31.54 -8.41 -1.76
C MET A 96 32.55 -8.86 -0.71
N THR A 97 33.64 -9.51 -1.13
CA THR A 97 34.72 -9.92 -0.22
C THR A 97 35.48 -8.72 0.35
N GLY A 98 35.67 -7.65 -0.44
CA GLY A 98 36.25 -6.39 0.02
C GLY A 98 35.39 -5.66 1.06
N SER A 99 34.06 -5.85 1.03
CA SER A 99 33.12 -5.31 2.03
C SER A 99 33.02 -6.15 3.30
N GLY A 100 33.70 -7.31 3.37
CA GLY A 100 33.56 -8.26 4.48
C GLY A 100 32.21 -8.99 4.53
N VAL A 101 31.33 -8.78 3.53
CA VAL A 101 30.00 -9.38 3.43
C VAL A 101 30.05 -10.38 2.28
N GLY A 102 30.73 -11.51 2.52
CA GLY A 102 30.86 -12.60 1.54
C GLY A 102 29.65 -13.54 1.50
N GLU A 103 28.80 -13.50 2.53
CA GLU A 103 27.69 -14.43 2.70
C GLU A 103 26.45 -13.71 3.24
N SER A 104 25.28 -14.07 2.71
CA SER A 104 24.00 -13.56 3.19
C SER A 104 23.59 -14.32 4.44
N ILE A 105 23.32 -13.61 5.54
CA ILE A 105 22.79 -14.22 6.77
C ILE A 105 21.32 -14.60 6.53
N PRO A 106 20.95 -15.89 6.56
CA PRO A 106 19.56 -16.29 6.43
C PRO A 106 18.75 -15.78 7.63
N ASN A 107 17.51 -15.35 7.40
CA ASN A 107 16.61 -14.85 8.44
C ASN A 107 17.16 -13.67 9.26
N ILE A 108 17.98 -12.79 8.68
CA ILE A 108 18.58 -11.62 9.36
C ILE A 108 17.56 -10.73 10.10
N ARG A 109 16.29 -10.71 9.65
CA ARG A 109 15.20 -9.99 10.32
C ARG A 109 14.90 -10.57 11.70
N GLU A 110 14.84 -11.90 11.83
CA GLU A 110 14.57 -12.57 13.10
C GLU A 110 15.72 -12.38 14.09
N VAL A 111 16.96 -12.41 13.60
CA VAL A 111 18.14 -12.10 14.39
C VAL A 111 18.08 -10.65 14.89
N LEU A 112 17.83 -9.68 14.01
CA LEU A 112 17.74 -8.28 14.40
C LEU A 112 16.60 -7.99 15.37
N ASP A 113 15.43 -8.61 15.15
CA ASP A 113 14.29 -8.48 16.05
C ASP A 113 14.61 -9.07 17.43
N SER A 114 15.36 -10.19 17.49
CA SER A 114 15.81 -10.77 18.75
C SER A 114 16.84 -9.89 19.48
N GLU A 115 17.73 -9.22 18.75
CA GLU A 115 18.71 -8.28 19.29
C GLU A 115 18.03 -6.99 19.78
N MET A 116 17.04 -6.47 19.05
CA MET A 116 16.30 -5.27 19.44
C MET A 116 15.36 -5.51 20.63
N ARG A 117 14.83 -6.73 20.77
CA ARG A 117 13.92 -7.09 21.87
C ARG A 117 14.59 -7.03 23.25
N ASP A 118 15.91 -7.16 23.33
CA ASP A 118 16.67 -7.06 24.58
C ASP A 118 16.91 -5.59 25.02
N VAL A 119 16.62 -4.61 24.15
CA VAL A 119 16.81 -3.17 24.43
C VAL A 119 15.55 -2.52 25.02
N GLU A 120 14.43 -3.24 25.07
CA GLU A 120 13.13 -2.69 25.46
C GLU A 120 12.82 -2.96 26.95
N ASP A 121 13.54 -2.30 27.86
CA ASP A 121 13.07 -2.11 29.24
C ASP A 121 11.97 -1.04 29.20
N VAL A 122 10.74 -1.48 28.90
CA VAL A 122 9.59 -0.58 28.93
C VAL A 122 9.34 -0.16 30.37
N ASP A 123 9.40 1.15 30.63
CA ASP A 123 9.10 1.77 31.92
C ASP A 123 7.82 1.19 32.55
N GLU A 124 7.91 0.70 33.78
CA GLU A 124 6.79 0.09 34.52
C GLU A 124 5.59 1.04 34.64
N SER A 125 5.82 2.36 34.60
CA SER A 125 4.76 3.38 34.60
C SER A 125 3.91 3.36 33.33
N VAL A 126 4.51 3.07 32.17
CA VAL A 126 3.81 2.96 30.87
C VAL A 126 3.02 1.66 30.82
N LYS A 127 3.58 0.56 31.33
CA LYS A 127 2.85 -0.72 31.48
C LYS A 127 1.63 -0.56 32.37
N ALA A 128 1.79 0.08 33.53
CA ALA A 128 0.69 0.36 34.45
C ALA A 128 -0.36 1.29 33.84
N GLN A 129 0.06 2.28 33.05
CA GLN A 129 -0.87 3.20 32.37
C GLN A 129 -1.71 2.51 31.29
N ILE A 130 -1.11 1.60 30.50
CA ILE A 130 -1.85 0.83 29.50
C ILE A 130 -2.84 -0.12 30.18
N LEU A 131 -2.41 -0.84 31.22
CA LEU A 131 -3.25 -1.78 31.97
C LEU A 131 -4.40 -1.08 32.71
N ASN A 132 -4.19 0.15 33.18
CA ASN A 132 -5.18 0.94 33.91
C ASN A 132 -5.99 1.90 33.02
N SER A 133 -5.71 1.96 31.71
CA SER A 133 -6.49 2.79 30.79
C SER A 133 -7.83 2.12 30.49
N GLY A 134 -8.79 2.29 31.40
CA GLY A 134 -10.18 1.89 31.21
C GLY A 134 -10.77 2.59 29.99
N SER A 135 -11.30 1.81 29.04
CA SER A 135 -12.02 2.32 27.87
C SER A 135 -13.15 3.25 28.32
N LYS A 136 -13.02 4.55 28.07
CA LYS A 136 -14.09 5.53 28.27
C LYS A 136 -15.25 5.11 27.36
N PRO A 137 -16.43 4.70 27.90
CA PRO A 137 -17.57 4.42 27.03
C PRO A 137 -17.98 5.73 26.35
N LEU A 138 -18.02 5.71 25.03
CA LEU A 138 -18.57 6.78 24.22
C LEU A 138 -20.09 6.81 24.48
N ASN A 139 -20.56 7.85 25.16
CA ASN A 139 -21.96 8.25 25.16
C ASN A 139 -22.27 8.94 23.84
#